data_AF-A0A661QN44-F1
#
_entry.id   AF-A0A661QN44-F1
#
_cell.length_a   1.000
_cell.length_b   1.000
_cell.length_c   1.000
_cell.angle_alpha   90.00
_cell.angle_beta   90.00
_cell.angle_gamma   90.00
#
_symmetry.space_group_name_H-M   'P 1'
#
loop_
_entity.id
_entity.type
_entity.pdbx_description
1 polymer ?
#
loop_
_entity_poly.entity_id
_entity_poly.type
_entity_poly.pdbx_seq_one_letter_code
_entity_poly.pdbx_strand_id
1 'polypeptide(L)'
;MTTSQLQSQVRSEWTEKLLAMTKEMRRRDLSLHLGSEQTRNDSPGPMDLADVEEIKHAFGTAGFAGRVYYQAVDYFIRSKVEPFQAVLNTWMRGAKAKVNARDVPFAEVITWCQETGDNQARSSLAKEVRSICAFLAPFSYDSWKALLKVSIHAHIVISTEGRNLKCP
;
A
#
# COMPACT_ATOMS: atom_id res chain seq x y z
N MET A 1 24.49 26.72 -18.15
CA MET A 1 23.73 25.49 -18.46
C MET A 1 22.47 25.88 -19.19
N THR A 2 22.16 25.21 -20.31
CA THR A 2 20.92 25.44 -21.05
C THR A 2 19.74 24.73 -20.37
N THR A 3 18.51 25.20 -20.61
CA THR A 3 17.28 24.66 -20.01
C THR A 3 17.10 23.16 -20.29
N SER A 4 17.60 22.66 -21.43
CA SER A 4 17.54 21.24 -21.76
C SER A 4 18.55 20.38 -20.97
N GLN A 5 19.72 20.93 -20.64
CA GLN A 5 20.71 20.23 -19.81
C GLN A 5 20.20 20.03 -18.39
N LEU A 6 19.58 21.06 -17.82
CA LEU A 6 18.96 20.99 -16.49
C LEU A 6 17.83 19.95 -16.44
N GLN A 7 16.97 19.93 -17.45
CA GLN A 7 15.90 18.92 -17.55
C GLN A 7 16.44 17.50 -17.71
N SER A 8 17.53 17.31 -18.47
CA SER A 8 18.15 16.00 -18.61
C SER A 8 18.78 15.48 -17.31
N GLN A 9 19.37 16.39 -16.52
CA GLN A 9 19.95 16.07 -15.22
C GLN A 9 18.86 15.67 -14.21
N VAL A 10 17.80 16.48 -14.09
CA VAL A 10 16.65 16.18 -13.21
C VAL A 10 16.03 14.83 -13.55
N ARG A 11 15.87 14.50 -14.83
CA ARG A 11 15.38 13.18 -15.26
C ARG A 11 16.32 12.05 -14.85
N SER A 12 17.63 12.23 -14.99
CA SER A 12 18.61 11.21 -14.57
C SER A 12 18.53 10.95 -13.07
N GLU A 13 18.55 12.02 -12.27
CA GLU A 13 18.49 11.95 -10.81
C GLU A 13 17.22 11.25 -10.31
N TRP A 14 16.06 11.62 -10.85
CA TRP A 14 14.79 10.98 -10.49
C TRP A 14 14.72 9.51 -10.92
N THR A 15 15.28 9.17 -12.08
CA THR A 15 15.32 7.78 -12.55
C THR A 15 16.15 6.91 -11.61
N GLU A 16 17.33 7.37 -11.22
CA GLU A 16 18.21 6.65 -10.29
C GLU A 16 17.57 6.51 -8.90
N LYS A 17 17.00 7.60 -8.37
CA LYS A 17 16.31 7.60 -7.08
C LYS A 17 15.12 6.63 -7.09
N LEU A 18 14.25 6.69 -8.10
CA LEU A 18 13.11 5.78 -8.25
C LEU A 18 13.54 4.32 -8.39
N LEU A 19 14.61 4.05 -9.14
CA LEU A 19 15.15 2.70 -9.28
C LEU A 19 15.64 2.16 -7.94
N ALA A 20 16.39 2.95 -7.18
CA ALA A 20 16.88 2.56 -5.86
C ALA A 20 15.71 2.28 -4.89
N MET A 21 14.73 3.19 -4.84
CA MET A 21 13.51 3.04 -4.03
C MET A 21 12.72 1.78 -4.40
N THR A 22 12.52 1.54 -5.70
CA THR A 22 11.79 0.37 -6.21
C THR A 22 12.52 -0.93 -5.88
N LYS A 23 13.84 -0.98 -6.07
CA LYS A 23 14.65 -2.16 -5.74
C LYS A 23 14.55 -2.51 -4.26
N GLU A 24 14.66 -1.51 -3.40
CA GLU A 24 14.57 -1.73 -1.95
C GLU A 24 13.18 -2.25 -1.56
N MET A 25 12.12 -1.65 -2.08
CA MET A 25 10.75 -2.11 -1.88
C MET A 25 10.55 -3.57 -2.33
N ARG A 26 11.02 -3.93 -3.52
CA ARG A 26 10.91 -5.32 -4.03
C ARG A 26 11.73 -6.30 -3.19
N ARG A 27 12.88 -5.87 -2.69
CA ARG A 27 13.70 -6.66 -1.76
C ARG A 27 12.95 -6.91 -0.45
N ARG A 28 12.28 -5.90 0.11
CA ARG A 28 11.40 -6.05 1.29
C ARG A 28 10.26 -7.03 1.03
N ASP A 29 9.55 -6.88 -0.09
CA ASP A 29 8.45 -7.78 -0.49
C ASP A 29 8.93 -9.24 -0.59
N LEU A 30 10.09 -9.46 -1.23
CA LEU A 30 10.68 -10.79 -1.36
C LEU A 30 11.11 -11.36 0.01
N SER A 31 11.72 -10.54 0.86
CA SER A 31 12.13 -10.95 2.22
C SER A 31 10.93 -11.42 3.05
N LEU A 32 9.83 -10.66 3.00
CA LEU A 32 8.58 -11.01 3.68
C LEU A 32 8.00 -12.31 3.13
N HIS A 33 8.03 -12.52 1.81
CA HIS A 33 7.54 -13.74 1.19
C HIS A 33 8.37 -14.98 1.57
N LEU A 34 9.69 -14.82 1.72
CA LEU A 34 10.60 -15.89 2.12
C LEU A 34 10.69 -16.10 3.65
N GLY A 35 9.99 -15.29 4.44
CA GLY A 35 9.98 -15.42 5.91
C GLY A 35 11.27 -14.97 6.60
N SER A 36 12.11 -14.18 5.94
CA SER A 36 13.36 -13.67 6.54
C SER A 36 13.07 -12.45 7.42
N GLU A 37 13.59 -12.43 8.64
CA GLU A 37 13.57 -11.24 9.50
C GLU A 37 14.38 -10.12 8.84
N GLN A 38 13.78 -8.93 8.73
CA GLN A 38 14.41 -7.79 8.10
C GLN A 38 14.67 -6.71 9.15
N THR A 39 15.95 -6.33 9.30
CA THR A 39 16.32 -5.08 9.96
C THR A 39 15.75 -3.93 9.16
N ARG A 40 15.02 -3.05 9.85
CA ARG A 40 14.39 -1.85 9.29
C ARG A 40 15.51 -0.85 8.96
N ASN A 41 16.27 -1.10 7.90
CA ASN A 41 17.22 -0.12 7.40
C ASN A 41 16.43 1.08 6.90
N ASP A 42 16.92 2.28 7.24
CA ASP A 42 16.30 3.55 6.88
C ASP A 42 16.01 3.56 5.38
N SER A 43 14.72 3.53 5.06
CA SER A 43 14.26 3.63 3.68
C SER A 43 14.78 4.94 3.10
N PRO A 44 15.15 4.99 1.81
CA PRO A 44 15.20 6.26 1.09
C PRO A 44 13.93 7.05 1.43
N GLY A 45 14.12 8.30 1.86
CA GLY A 45 13.14 9.09 2.59
C GLY A 45 11.75 9.14 1.95
N PRO A 46 10.71 9.51 2.73
CA PRO A 46 9.35 9.51 2.24
C PRO A 46 9.23 10.37 0.98
N MET A 47 8.69 9.80 -0.10
CA MET A 47 8.29 10.57 -1.27
C MET A 47 7.04 11.35 -0.91
N ASP A 48 7.04 12.63 -1.23
CA ASP A 48 5.89 13.50 -1.02
C ASP A 48 5.20 13.85 -2.34
N LEU A 49 4.02 14.46 -2.23
CA LEU A 49 3.21 14.79 -3.41
C LEU A 49 3.94 15.76 -4.34
N ALA A 50 4.75 16.67 -3.78
CA ALA A 50 5.56 17.61 -4.57
C ALA A 50 6.57 16.89 -5.48
N ASP A 51 7.18 15.80 -4.99
CA ASP A 51 8.09 14.98 -5.78
C ASP A 51 7.36 14.32 -6.96
N VAL A 52 6.13 13.85 -6.73
CA VAL A 52 5.29 13.23 -7.77
C VAL A 52 4.90 14.25 -8.84
N GLU A 53 4.58 15.50 -8.46
CA GLU A 53 4.33 16.59 -9.41
C GLU A 53 5.58 16.94 -10.22
N GLU A 54 6.74 17.02 -9.57
CA GLU A 54 8.01 17.30 -10.25
C GLU A 54 8.34 16.22 -11.29
N ILE A 55 8.19 14.95 -10.92
CA ILE A 55 8.36 13.81 -11.83
C ILE A 55 7.33 13.87 -12.97
N LYS A 56 6.07 14.23 -12.68
CA LYS A 56 5.05 14.41 -13.72
C LYS A 56 5.45 15.50 -14.71
N HIS A 57 5.92 16.65 -14.24
CA HIS A 57 6.39 17.74 -15.10
C HIS A 57 7.63 17.35 -15.89
N ALA A 58 8.55 16.58 -15.30
CA ALA A 58 9.77 16.16 -15.95
C ALA A 58 9.54 15.07 -17.02
N PHE A 59 8.71 14.07 -16.76
CA PHE A 59 8.56 12.89 -17.62
C PHE A 59 7.25 12.84 -18.41
N GLY A 60 6.23 13.58 -17.99
CA GLY A 60 4.87 13.47 -18.52
C GLY A 60 4.19 12.15 -18.15
N THR A 61 3.01 11.93 -18.73
CA THR A 61 2.16 10.75 -18.47
C THR A 61 2.15 9.75 -19.64
N ALA A 62 2.70 10.14 -20.79
CA ALA A 62 2.62 9.35 -22.02
C ALA A 62 3.92 8.54 -22.29
N GLY A 63 3.74 7.39 -22.96
CA GLY A 63 4.85 6.59 -23.48
C GLY A 63 5.74 5.98 -22.40
N PHE A 64 7.01 5.69 -22.76
CA PHE A 64 7.98 5.06 -21.86
C PHE A 64 8.33 5.97 -20.67
N ALA A 65 8.45 7.28 -20.90
CA ALA A 65 8.70 8.26 -19.83
C ALA A 65 7.55 8.28 -18.80
N GLY A 66 6.30 8.14 -19.24
CA GLY A 66 5.15 8.00 -18.36
C GLY A 66 5.23 6.81 -17.39
N ARG A 67 5.96 5.74 -17.72
CA ARG A 67 6.17 4.61 -16.80
C ARG A 67 6.93 5.04 -15.54
N VAL A 68 7.87 5.99 -15.67
CA VAL A 68 8.63 6.55 -14.53
C VAL A 68 7.68 7.30 -13.60
N TYR A 69 6.78 8.10 -14.16
CA TYR A 69 5.72 8.75 -13.40
C TYR A 69 4.81 7.76 -12.68
N TYR A 70 4.29 6.74 -13.37
CA TYR A 70 3.42 5.75 -12.73
C TYR A 70 4.14 4.91 -11.66
N GLN A 71 5.44 4.66 -11.82
CA GLN A 71 6.25 4.00 -10.78
C GLN A 71 6.43 4.90 -9.55
N ALA A 72 6.54 6.22 -9.74
CA ALA A 72 6.56 7.18 -8.64
C ALA A 72 5.21 7.24 -7.90
N VAL A 73 4.10 7.24 -8.66
CA VAL A 73 2.74 7.19 -8.09
C VAL A 73 2.52 5.91 -7.28
N ASP A 74 2.93 4.75 -7.81
CA ASP A 74 2.87 3.47 -7.09
C ASP A 74 3.67 3.54 -5.78
N TYR A 75 4.90 4.03 -5.85
CA TYR A 75 5.75 4.18 -4.66
C TYR A 75 5.12 5.10 -3.62
N PHE A 76 4.62 6.26 -4.05
CA PHE A 76 3.97 7.24 -3.20
C PHE A 76 2.73 6.63 -2.51
N ILE A 77 1.83 5.99 -3.26
CA ILE A 77 0.65 5.31 -2.71
C ILE A 77 1.06 4.29 -1.66
N ARG A 78 1.99 3.39 -2.01
CA ARG A 78 2.46 2.36 -1.09
C ARG A 78 3.04 2.96 0.18
N SER A 79 3.89 3.98 0.08
CA SER A 79 4.51 4.63 1.25
C SER A 79 3.50 5.22 2.24
N LYS A 80 2.35 5.70 1.75
CA LYS A 80 1.31 6.31 2.60
C LYS A 80 0.30 5.27 3.13
N VAL A 81 0.07 4.17 2.40
CA VAL A 81 -0.94 3.14 2.76
C VAL A 81 -0.34 1.99 3.58
N GLU A 82 0.88 1.58 3.28
CA GLU A 82 1.58 0.44 3.91
C GLU A 82 1.62 0.53 5.45
N PRO A 83 1.82 1.70 6.10
CA PRO A 83 1.80 1.78 7.56
C PRO A 83 0.46 1.37 8.18
N PHE A 84 -0.66 1.77 7.57
CA PHE A 84 -2.01 1.40 8.06
C PHE A 84 -2.27 -0.09 7.86
N GLN A 85 -1.87 -0.62 6.70
CA GLN A 85 -1.96 -2.06 6.42
C GLN A 85 -1.08 -2.89 7.36
N ALA A 86 0.13 -2.41 7.71
CA ALA A 86 1.04 -3.08 8.62
C ALA A 86 0.44 -3.18 10.04
N VAL A 87 -0.21 -2.11 10.52
CA VAL A 87 -0.92 -2.11 11.82
C VAL A 87 -2.08 -3.12 11.78
N LEU A 88 -2.92 -3.08 10.74
CA LEU A 88 -4.01 -4.04 10.58
C LEU A 88 -3.51 -5.49 10.55
N ASN A 89 -2.46 -5.78 9.77
CA ASN A 89 -1.85 -7.10 9.66
C ASN A 89 -1.28 -7.59 11.00
N THR A 90 -0.70 -6.69 11.79
CA THR A 90 -0.17 -7.02 13.12
C THR A 90 -1.31 -7.44 14.05
N TRP A 91 -2.41 -6.68 14.08
CA TRP A 91 -3.57 -7.04 14.89
C TRP A 91 -4.23 -8.34 14.43
N MET A 92 -4.40 -8.54 13.12
CA MET A 92 -4.95 -9.78 12.57
C MET A 92 -4.09 -11.00 12.92
N ARG A 93 -2.77 -10.89 12.88
CA ARG A 93 -1.84 -11.98 13.22
C ARG A 93 -1.91 -12.36 14.70
N GLY A 94 -2.09 -11.37 15.58
CA GLY A 94 -2.22 -11.58 17.02
C GLY A 94 -3.62 -12.01 17.48
N ALA A 95 -4.64 -11.76 16.66
CA ALA A 95 -6.03 -12.02 17.03
C ALA A 95 -6.34 -13.52 17.13
N LYS A 96 -6.99 -13.91 18.22
CA LYS A 96 -7.44 -15.27 18.48
C LYS A 96 -8.85 -15.25 19.07
N ALA A 97 -9.70 -16.17 18.62
CA ALA A 97 -11.04 -16.39 19.15
C ALA A 97 -11.02 -17.54 20.16
N LYS A 98 -11.74 -17.42 21.28
CA LYS A 98 -11.74 -18.44 22.34
C LYS A 98 -13.01 -19.28 22.29
N VAL A 99 -12.88 -20.59 22.05
CA VAL A 99 -14.02 -21.53 21.96
C VAL A 99 -13.74 -22.79 22.77
N ASN A 100 -14.61 -23.11 23.73
CA ASN A 100 -14.55 -24.35 24.52
C ASN A 100 -13.13 -24.67 25.04
N ALA A 101 -12.46 -23.66 25.62
CA ALA A 101 -11.08 -23.69 26.12
C ALA A 101 -9.94 -23.74 25.09
N ARG A 102 -10.22 -23.59 23.79
CA ARG A 102 -9.21 -23.48 22.73
C ARG A 102 -9.13 -22.06 22.18
N ASP A 103 -7.91 -21.62 21.88
CA ASP A 103 -7.67 -20.40 21.12
C ASP A 103 -7.54 -20.76 19.64
N VAL A 104 -8.41 -20.19 18.81
CA VAL A 104 -8.41 -20.35 17.35
C VAL A 104 -7.82 -19.07 16.73
N PRO A 105 -6.65 -19.12 16.08
CA PRO A 105 -6.08 -17.98 15.38
C PRO A 105 -7.05 -17.42 14.33
N PHE A 106 -7.09 -16.09 14.19
CA PHE A 106 -7.99 -15.44 13.22
C PHE A 106 -7.78 -15.94 11.79
N ALA A 107 -6.53 -16.24 11.41
CA ALA A 107 -6.17 -16.79 10.10
C ALA A 107 -6.72 -18.21 9.84
N GLU A 108 -7.06 -18.95 10.90
CA GLU A 108 -7.50 -20.35 10.83
C GLU A 108 -9.01 -20.51 11.00
N VAL A 109 -9.74 -19.41 11.26
CA VAL A 109 -11.19 -19.43 11.52
C VAL A 109 -11.99 -20.16 10.45
N ILE A 110 -11.66 -19.95 9.17
CA ILE A 110 -12.37 -20.58 8.04
C ILE A 110 -12.11 -22.08 8.04
N THR A 111 -10.84 -22.50 8.09
CA THR A 111 -10.44 -23.90 8.12
C THR A 111 -11.05 -24.62 9.32
N TRP A 112 -10.96 -24.01 10.51
CA TRP A 112 -11.52 -24.57 11.74
C TRP A 112 -13.05 -24.77 11.63
N CYS A 113 -13.77 -23.80 11.05
CA CYS A 113 -15.21 -23.93 10.81
C CYS A 113 -15.55 -25.12 9.89
N GLN A 114 -14.73 -25.34 8.86
CA GLN A 114 -14.92 -26.44 7.91
C GLN A 114 -14.65 -27.81 8.54
N GLU A 115 -13.65 -27.90 9.41
CA GLU A 115 -13.24 -29.14 10.06
C GLU A 115 -14.13 -29.54 11.25
N THR A 116 -14.68 -28.57 11.99
CA THR A 116 -15.46 -28.88 13.18
C THR A 116 -16.85 -29.41 12.82
N GLY A 117 -17.28 -30.53 13.42
CA GLY A 117 -18.64 -31.07 13.26
C GLY A 117 -19.67 -30.46 14.23
N ASP A 118 -19.23 -29.66 15.20
CA ASP A 118 -20.06 -29.14 16.28
C ASP A 118 -20.66 -27.76 15.93
N ASN A 119 -21.98 -27.73 15.71
CA ASN A 119 -22.71 -26.50 15.41
C ASN A 119 -22.72 -25.49 16.56
N GLN A 120 -22.70 -25.95 17.82
CA GLN A 120 -22.65 -25.06 18.98
C GLN A 120 -21.29 -24.38 19.07
N ALA A 121 -20.20 -25.13 18.84
CA ALA A 121 -18.86 -24.58 18.80
C ALA A 121 -18.66 -23.58 17.64
N ARG A 122 -19.24 -23.86 16.46
CA ARG A 122 -19.29 -22.90 15.33
C ARG A 122 -20.00 -21.60 15.70
N SER A 123 -21.13 -21.69 16.38
CA SER A 123 -21.90 -20.51 16.81
C SER A 123 -21.11 -19.64 17.79
N SER A 124 -20.45 -20.29 18.77
CA SER A 124 -19.54 -19.62 19.70
C SER A 124 -18.37 -18.94 18.97
N LEU A 125 -17.72 -19.62 18.03
CA LEU A 125 -16.65 -19.03 17.22
C LEU A 125 -17.16 -17.82 16.44
N ALA A 126 -18.32 -17.91 15.80
CA ALA A 126 -18.89 -16.82 15.02
C ALA A 126 -19.21 -15.59 15.88
N LYS A 127 -19.49 -15.76 17.18
CA LYS A 127 -19.68 -14.64 18.11
C LYS A 127 -18.36 -13.96 18.44
N GLU A 128 -17.33 -14.74 18.78
CA GLU A 128 -15.99 -14.23 19.06
C GLU A 128 -15.37 -13.52 17.84
N VAL A 129 -15.46 -14.14 16.67
CA VAL A 129 -14.96 -13.58 15.40
C VAL A 129 -15.68 -12.27 15.06
N ARG A 130 -16.99 -12.16 15.34
CA ARG A 130 -17.72 -10.90 15.17
C ARG A 130 -17.15 -9.78 16.04
N SER A 131 -16.82 -10.07 17.30
CA SER A 131 -16.17 -9.12 18.21
C SER A 131 -14.79 -8.71 17.70
N ILE A 132 -13.98 -9.66 17.22
CA ILE A 132 -12.66 -9.39 16.62
C ILE A 132 -12.82 -8.50 15.37
N CYS A 133 -13.74 -8.82 14.48
CA CYS A 133 -14.00 -8.01 13.28
C CYS A 133 -14.48 -6.59 13.64
N ALA A 134 -15.32 -6.43 14.66
CA ALA A 134 -15.74 -5.12 15.14
C ALA A 134 -14.57 -4.29 15.68
N PHE A 135 -13.63 -4.94 16.38
CA PHE A 135 -12.38 -4.30 16.83
C PHE A 135 -11.45 -3.95 15.66
N LEU A 136 -11.34 -4.80 14.64
CA LEU A 136 -10.49 -4.58 13.48
C LEU A 136 -11.05 -3.56 12.48
N ALA A 137 -12.36 -3.29 12.52
CA ALA A 137 -13.05 -2.45 11.55
C ALA A 137 -12.45 -1.04 11.40
N PRO A 138 -12.09 -0.31 12.49
CA PRO A 138 -11.47 1.01 12.36
C PRO A 138 -10.11 0.97 11.62
N PHE A 139 -9.27 -0.02 11.89
CA PHE A 139 -7.96 -0.17 11.24
C PHE A 139 -8.09 -0.48 9.74
N SER A 140 -9.08 -1.30 9.38
CA SER A 140 -9.43 -1.55 7.98
C SER A 140 -9.93 -0.28 7.30
N TYR A 141 -10.85 0.45 7.95
CA TYR A 141 -11.39 1.70 7.44
C TYR A 141 -10.30 2.75 7.23
N ASP A 142 -9.38 2.93 8.18
CA ASP A 142 -8.29 3.89 8.06
C ASP A 142 -7.33 3.54 6.92
N SER A 143 -7.07 2.25 6.70
CA SER A 143 -6.28 1.77 5.55
C SER A 143 -6.95 2.17 4.23
N TRP A 144 -8.26 1.92 4.10
CA TRP A 144 -9.04 2.31 2.92
C TRP A 144 -9.13 3.82 2.74
N LYS A 145 -9.32 4.56 3.83
CA LYS A 145 -9.37 6.02 3.83
C LYS A 145 -8.04 6.62 3.39
N ALA A 146 -6.91 6.08 3.85
CA ALA A 146 -5.58 6.47 3.40
C ALA A 146 -5.42 6.22 1.90
N LEU A 147 -5.77 5.02 1.43
CA LEU A 147 -5.70 4.68 0.00
C LEU A 147 -6.56 5.62 -0.84
N LEU A 148 -7.84 5.81 -0.49
CA LEU A 148 -8.74 6.68 -1.23
C LEU A 148 -8.27 8.13 -1.21
N LYS A 149 -7.79 8.64 -0.08
CA LYS A 149 -7.24 10.00 0.00
C LYS A 149 -6.07 10.15 -0.96
N VAL A 150 -5.13 9.21 -0.96
CA VAL A 150 -3.94 9.29 -1.82
C VAL A 150 -4.31 9.11 -3.29
N SER A 151 -5.20 8.17 -3.62
CA SER A 151 -5.67 7.93 -4.98
C SER A 151 -6.48 9.11 -5.53
N ILE A 152 -7.30 9.77 -4.72
CA ILE A 152 -8.04 10.97 -5.13
C ILE A 152 -7.08 12.14 -5.37
N HIS A 153 -6.08 12.34 -4.52
CA HIS A 153 -5.08 13.39 -4.74
C HIS A 153 -4.26 13.10 -6.01
N ALA A 154 -3.86 11.83 -6.24
CA ALA A 154 -3.23 11.41 -7.48
C ALA A 154 -4.18 11.56 -8.70
N HIS A 155 -5.48 11.29 -8.57
CA HIS A 155 -6.46 11.45 -9.65
C HIS A 155 -6.77 12.91 -9.98
N ILE A 156 -6.83 13.81 -9.00
CA ILE A 156 -7.01 15.26 -9.23
C ILE A 156 -5.80 15.79 -10.00
N VAL A 157 -4.61 15.28 -9.71
CA VAL A 157 -3.39 15.54 -10.47
C VAL A 157 -3.46 14.94 -11.88
N ILE A 158 -4.01 13.75 -12.05
CA ILE A 158 -4.14 13.09 -13.37
C ILE A 158 -5.22 13.75 -14.25
N SER A 159 -6.30 14.27 -13.66
CA SER A 159 -7.48 14.76 -14.38
C SER A 159 -7.42 16.23 -14.81
N THR A 160 -6.43 17.01 -14.36
CA THR A 160 -6.30 18.44 -14.72
C THR A 160 -5.93 18.69 -16.19
N GLU A 161 -5.62 17.66 -16.98
CA GLU A 161 -5.38 17.79 -18.45
C GLU A 161 -6.61 17.47 -19.33
N GLY A 162 -7.74 17.07 -18.75
CA GLY A 162 -8.92 16.65 -19.53
C GLY A 162 -9.88 17.75 -20.01
N ARG A 163 -9.66 19.03 -19.68
CA ARG A 163 -10.62 20.13 -19.98
C ARG A 163 -10.04 21.28 -20.82
N ASN A 164 -9.22 20.97 -21.83
CA ASN A 164 -8.84 21.93 -22.87
C ASN A 164 -8.91 21.36 -24.29
N LEU A 165 -9.85 20.45 -24.54
CA LEU A 165 -10.34 20.20 -25.89
C LEU A 165 -11.44 21.21 -26.19
N LYS A 166 -11.06 22.30 -26.87
CA LYS A 166 -11.99 23.20 -27.57
C LYS A 166 -12.82 22.33 -28.54
N CYS A 167 -14.14 22.32 -28.35
CA CYS A 167 -15.05 21.93 -29.43
C CYS A 167 -14.98 22.99 -30.54
N PRO A 168 -15.01 22.58 -31.83
CA PRO A 168 -15.17 23.48 -32.96
C PRO A 168 -16.52 24.21 -32.93
#